data_AF-A0A192YB46-F1
#
_entry.id   AF-A0A192YB46-F1
#
_cell.length_a   1.000
_cell.length_b   1.000
_cell.length_c   1.000
_cell.angle_alpha   90.00
_cell.angle_beta   90.00
_cell.angle_gamma   90.00
#
_symmetry.space_group_name_H-M   'P 1'
#
loop_
_entity.id
_entity.type
_entity.pdbx_description
1 polymer ?
#
loop_
_entity_poly.entity_id
_entity_poly.type
_entity_poly.pdbx_seq_one_letter_code
_entity_poly.pdbx_strand_id
1 'polypeptide(L)' 'VERDKLNKYGRPLLGCTIKPKLGLSAKNYGRAVYECLRGGLDFTKDDENVNSQPFMRWRDRFLFCAEAIYKSQAE' A
#
# COMPACT_ATOMS: atom_id res chain seq x y z
N VAL A 1 0.39 10.68 -17.60
CA VAL A 1 0.94 9.33 -17.34
C VAL A 1 0.34 8.72 -16.07
N GLU A 2 0.62 9.22 -14.87
CA GLU A 2 0.14 8.62 -13.61
C GLU A 2 -1.38 8.67 -13.48
N ARG A 3 -1.99 9.80 -13.88
CA ARG A 3 -3.45 9.96 -13.91
C ARG A 3 -4.13 8.97 -14.84
N ASP A 4 -3.50 8.68 -15.97
CA ASP A 4 -4.04 7.75 -16.97
C ASP A 4 -3.99 6.31 -16.44
N LYS A 5 -2.90 5.94 -15.74
CA LYS A 5 -2.77 4.64 -15.07
C LYS A 5 -3.84 4.41 -13.99
N LEU A 6 -4.19 5.46 -13.25
CA LEU A 6 -5.19 5.39 -12.17
C LEU A 6 -6.62 5.72 -12.63
N ASN A 7 -6.79 6.21 -13.86
CA ASN A 7 -8.05 6.72 -14.39
C ASN A 7 -8.73 7.77 -13.47
N LYS A 8 -7.96 8.73 -12.94
CA LYS A 8 -8.45 9.79 -12.02
C LYS A 8 -8.11 11.19 -12.53
N TYR A 9 -9.16 11.96 -12.84
CA TYR A 9 -9.07 13.33 -13.36
C TYR A 9 -9.89 14.30 -12.52
N GLY A 10 -9.63 15.60 -12.67
CA GLY A 10 -10.43 16.66 -12.03
C GLY A 10 -10.27 16.79 -10.50
N ARG A 11 -9.44 15.96 -9.86
CA ARG A 11 -9.13 16.05 -8.42
C ARG A 11 -7.67 15.72 -8.10
N PRO A 12 -7.15 16.17 -6.94
CA PRO A 12 -5.89 15.68 -6.38
C PRO A 12 -5.92 14.16 -6.17
N LEU A 13 -4.75 13.53 -6.22
CA LEU A 13 -4.59 12.14 -5.80
C LEU A 13 -4.33 12.09 -4.29
N LEU A 14 -4.99 11.17 -3.59
CA LEU A 14 -4.86 10.98 -2.17
C LEU A 14 -4.04 9.72 -1.89
N GLY A 15 -3.02 9.85 -1.05
CA GLY A 15 -2.25 8.68 -0.62
C GLY A 15 -1.67 8.86 0.77
N CYS A 16 -1.19 7.76 1.34
CA CYS A 16 -0.62 7.76 2.68
C CYS A 16 0.67 6.93 2.77
N THR A 17 1.50 7.25 3.76
CA THR A 17 2.58 6.36 4.20
C THR A 17 2.01 5.44 5.29
N ILE A 18 2.18 4.13 5.16
CA ILE A 18 1.67 3.19 6.17
C ILE A 18 2.38 3.40 7.51
N LYS A 19 1.62 3.32 8.61
CA LYS A 19 2.11 3.45 9.98
C LYS A 19 1.73 2.22 10.82
N PRO A 20 2.46 1.89 11.89
CA PRO A 20 3.69 2.56 12.38
C PRO A 20 4.87 2.45 11.39
N LYS A 21 5.86 3.34 11.56
CA LYS A 21 7.01 3.47 10.66
C LYS A 21 7.73 2.13 10.43
N LEU A 22 7.98 1.38 11.51
CA LEU A 22 8.61 0.06 11.51
C LEU A 22 7.87 -0.86 12.50
N GLY A 23 8.10 -2.17 12.40
CA GLY A 23 7.62 -3.16 13.36
C GLY A 23 6.35 -3.91 12.98
N LEU A 24 5.71 -3.58 11.86
CA LEU A 24 4.64 -4.41 11.30
C LEU A 24 5.21 -5.66 10.63
N SER A 25 4.50 -6.78 10.76
CA SER A 25 4.72 -7.95 9.92
C SER A 25 4.20 -7.70 8.49
N ALA A 26 4.73 -8.41 7.50
CA ALA A 26 4.32 -8.26 6.11
C ALA A 26 2.81 -8.47 5.88
N LYS A 27 2.21 -9.44 6.58
CA LYS A 27 0.76 -9.71 6.49
C LYS A 27 -0.07 -8.56 7.06
N ASN A 28 0.31 -8.02 8.21
CA ASN A 28 -0.39 -6.87 8.81
C ASN A 28 -0.20 -5.60 7.98
N TYR A 29 0.96 -5.45 7.35
CA TYR A 29 1.23 -4.38 6.40
C TYR A 29 0.30 -4.46 5.18
N GLY A 30 0.15 -5.65 4.57
CA GLY A 30 -0.81 -5.87 3.49
C GLY A 30 -2.26 -5.57 3.89
N ARG A 31 -2.67 -5.96 5.11
CA ARG A 31 -3.99 -5.57 5.65
C ARG A 31 -4.16 -4.06 5.73
N ALA A 32 -3.17 -3.33 6.25
CA ALA A 32 -3.23 -1.88 6.31
C ALA A 32 -3.34 -1.24 4.92
N VAL A 33 -2.61 -1.76 3.93
CA VAL A 33 -2.71 -1.33 2.53
C VAL A 33 -4.12 -1.54 2.00
N TYR A 34 -4.71 -2.72 2.21
CA TYR A 34 -6.08 -3.01 1.78
C TYR A 34 -7.10 -2.04 2.38
N GLU A 35 -7.09 -1.84 3.71
CA GLU A 35 -8.03 -0.94 4.38
C GLU A 35 -7.89 0.51 3.88
N CYS A 36 -6.65 0.97 3.65
CA CYS A 36 -6.38 2.30 3.10
C CYS A 36 -6.94 2.48 1.69
N LEU A 37 -6.72 1.52 0.79
CA LEU A 37 -7.20 1.59 -0.59
C LEU A 37 -8.72 1.46 -0.64
N ARG A 38 -9.30 0.50 0.10
CA ARG A 38 -10.75 0.31 0.21
C ARG A 38 -11.45 1.51 0.84
N GLY A 39 -10.75 2.23 1.73
CA GLY A 39 -11.18 3.47 2.36
C GLY A 39 -11.14 4.71 1.44
N GLY A 40 -10.68 4.57 0.19
CA GLY A 40 -10.75 5.61 -0.83
C GLY A 40 -9.43 6.33 -1.13
N LEU A 41 -8.29 5.86 -0.60
CA LEU A 41 -6.98 6.35 -1.06
C LEU A 41 -6.65 5.79 -2.44
N ASP A 42 -6.00 6.60 -3.27
CA ASP A 42 -5.57 6.22 -4.61
C ASP A 42 -4.29 5.39 -4.60
N PHE A 43 -3.42 5.60 -3.60
CA PHE A 43 -2.20 4.82 -3.41
C PHE A 43 -1.73 4.84 -1.96
N THR A 44 -0.87 3.89 -1.62
CA THR A 44 -0.11 3.85 -0.37
C THR A 44 1.37 3.81 -0.69
N LYS A 45 2.23 4.13 0.28
CA LYS A 45 3.68 4.00 0.14
C LYS A 45 4.34 3.41 1.38
N ASP A 46 5.44 2.71 1.11
CA ASP A 46 6.47 2.41 2.11
C ASP A 46 7.00 3.70 2.72
N ASP A 47 7.35 3.65 4.00
CA ASP A 47 8.11 4.70 4.64
C ASP A 47 9.59 4.60 4.20
N GLU A 48 10.34 5.71 4.16
CA GLU A 48 11.70 5.76 3.61
C GLU A 48 12.70 4.82 4.32
N ASN A 49 12.37 4.39 5.55
CA ASN A 49 13.19 3.45 6.32
C ASN A 49 12.74 1.99 6.18
N VAL A 50 11.66 1.70 5.43
CA VAL A 50 11.14 0.35 5.21
C VAL A 50 11.89 -0.32 4.06
N ASN A 51 12.79 -1.26 4.39
CA ASN A 51 13.66 -1.93 3.44
C ASN A 51 13.41 -3.45 3.50
N SER A 52 14.34 -4.22 4.10
CA SER A 52 14.21 -5.66 4.29
C SER A 52 14.71 -6.10 5.66
N GLN A 53 13.99 -5.68 6.69
CA GLN A 53 14.30 -5.96 8.09
C GLN A 53 13.80 -7.35 8.53
N PRO A 54 14.29 -7.91 9.66
CA PRO A 54 13.87 -9.23 10.13
C PRO A 54 12.36 -9.41 10.33
N PHE A 55 11.65 -8.35 10.74
CA PHE A 55 10.20 -8.39 10.94
C PHE A 55 9.39 -8.27 9.64
N MET A 56 10.01 -7.86 8.54
CA MET A 56 9.33 -7.65 7.27
C MET A 56 10.34 -7.69 6.11
N ARG A 57 10.57 -8.90 5.57
CA ARG A 57 11.37 -9.07 4.35
C ARG A 57 10.65 -8.46 3.17
N TRP A 58 11.41 -7.84 2.26
CA TRP A 58 10.84 -7.10 1.13
C TRP A 58 9.93 -7.98 0.26
N ARG A 59 10.33 -9.25 0.03
CA ARG A 59 9.59 -10.18 -0.83
C ARG A 59 8.21 -10.49 -0.25
N ASP A 60 8.14 -10.77 1.05
CA ASP A 60 6.86 -11.05 1.72
C ASP A 60 5.98 -9.79 1.74
N ARG A 61 6.56 -8.62 2.02
CA ARG A 61 5.83 -7.34 1.96
C ARG A 61 5.23 -7.11 0.59
N PHE A 62 6.02 -7.26 -0.46
CA PHE A 62 5.56 -7.03 -1.83
C PHE A 62 4.44 -8.00 -2.22
N LEU A 63 4.55 -9.27 -1.80
CA LEU A 63 3.52 -10.28 -2.05
C LEU A 63 2.18 -9.92 -1.38
N PHE A 64 2.19 -9.61 -0.08
CA PHE A 64 0.97 -9.25 0.65
C PHE A 64 0.39 -7.89 0.21
N CYS A 65 1.23 -6.92 -0.17
CA CYS A 65 0.76 -5.66 -0.77
C CYS A 65 0.10 -5.88 -2.13
N ALA A 66 0.66 -6.75 -2.98
CA ALA A 66 0.06 -7.08 -4.27
C ALA A 66 -1.31 -7.74 -4.11
N GLU A 67 -1.43 -8.70 -3.19
CA GLU A 67 -2.72 -9.32 -2.84
C GLU A 67 -3.75 -8.28 -2.40
N ALA A 68 -3.34 -7.36 -1.51
CA ALA A 68 -4.18 -6.27 -1.02
C ALA A 68 -4.64 -5.32 -2.15
N ILE A 69 -3.74 -4.95 -3.06
CA ILE A 69 -4.04 -4.10 -4.22
C ILE A 69 -5.08 -4.77 -5.11
N TYR A 70 -4.82 -6.01 -5.55
CA TYR A 70 -5.74 -6.73 -6.44
C TYR A 70 -7.11 -6.95 -5.80
N LYS A 71 -7.15 -7.28 -4.50
CA LYS A 71 -8.40 -7.41 -3.77
C LYS A 71 -9.17 -6.09 -3.72
N SER A 72 -8.51 -4.98 -3.40
CA SER A 72 -9.16 -3.67 -3.32
C SER A 72 -9.65 -3.12 -4.67
N GLN A 73 -9.05 -3.57 -5.79
CA GLN A 73 -9.50 -3.20 -7.14
C GLN A 73 -10.71 -4.01 -7.60
N ALA A 74 -10.90 -5.21 -7.06
CA ALA A 74 -11.99 -6.11 -7.46
C ALA A 74 -13.30 -5.82 -6.70
N GLU A 75 -13.24 -5.11 -5.58
CA GLU A 75 -14.37 -4.73 -4.72
C GLU A 75 -14.83 -3.28 -4.94
#